data_AF-A0A081PLG0-F1
#
_entry.id   AF-A0A081PLG0-F1
#
_cell.length_a   1.000
_cell.length_b   1.000
_cell.length_c   1.000
_cell.angle_alpha   90.00
_cell.angle_beta   90.00
_cell.angle_gamma   90.00
#
_symmetry.space_group_name_H-M   'P 1'
#
loop_
_entity.id
_entity.type
_entity.pdbx_description
1 polymer ?
#
loop_
_entity_poly.entity_id
_entity_poly.type
_entity_poly.pdbx_seq_one_letter_code
_entity_poly.pdbx_strand_id
1 'polypeptide(L)'
;MKAIKWISDIIHREFPLNQNFIRELRVLLLKESYVVDAITPSGLPTKRAVQVGKYKTSPNHVLTKTGEIFRFTSLEETAALMNDLMDWYKEKSISGDINPILFAAEFHYKFIRIHPFDDGNGRTARIFSVCFLMIIRYLRCRMVNLTINQKSLLNLAYLNLQ
;
A
#
# COMPACT_ATOMS: atom_id res chain seq x y z
N MET A 1 15.09 -1.60 -10.20
CA MET A 1 14.96 -0.36 -11.00
C MET A 1 13.54 -0.08 -11.50
N LYS A 2 12.77 -1.07 -12.02
CA LYS A 2 11.39 -0.84 -12.52
C LYS A 2 10.39 -0.34 -11.47
N ALA A 3 10.37 -0.91 -10.26
CA ALA A 3 9.40 -0.53 -9.21
C ALA A 3 9.55 0.91 -8.71
N ILE A 4 10.79 1.41 -8.54
CA ILE A 4 11.04 2.79 -8.08
C ILE A 4 10.62 3.80 -9.16
N LYS A 5 10.94 3.52 -10.44
CA LYS A 5 10.50 4.35 -11.56
C LYS A 5 8.97 4.39 -11.65
N TRP A 6 8.32 3.25 -11.48
CA TRP A 6 6.85 3.15 -11.44
C TRP A 6 6.24 3.95 -10.27
N ILE A 7 6.82 3.88 -9.08
CA ILE A 7 6.40 4.70 -7.93
C ILE A 7 6.52 6.19 -8.25
N SER A 8 7.62 6.61 -8.89
CA SER A 8 7.77 8.00 -9.36
C SER A 8 6.65 8.36 -10.32
N ASP A 9 6.35 7.53 -11.31
CA ASP A 9 5.30 7.79 -12.30
C ASP A 9 3.91 7.89 -11.65
N ILE A 10 3.64 7.13 -10.58
CA ILE A 10 2.41 7.21 -9.79
C ILE A 10 2.29 8.52 -9.03
N ILE A 11 3.37 8.93 -8.37
CA ILE A 11 3.41 10.19 -7.61
C ILE A 11 3.10 11.39 -8.51
N HIS A 12 3.56 11.35 -9.76
CA HIS A 12 3.37 12.44 -10.72
C HIS A 12 2.00 12.44 -11.42
N ARG A 13 1.25 11.33 -11.38
CA ARG A 13 0.00 11.15 -12.15
C ARG A 13 -1.27 11.14 -11.29
N GLU A 14 -1.19 11.46 -10.00
CA GLU A 14 -2.35 11.48 -9.08
C GLU A 14 -3.20 10.19 -9.15
N PHE A 15 -2.54 9.02 -9.20
CA PHE A 15 -3.28 7.76 -9.31
C PHE A 15 -4.11 7.48 -8.05
N PRO A 16 -5.43 7.20 -8.18
CA PRO A 16 -6.25 6.82 -7.05
C PRO A 16 -5.87 5.42 -6.57
N LEU A 17 -5.50 5.30 -5.29
CA LEU A 17 -5.29 4.00 -4.66
C LEU A 17 -6.62 3.24 -4.59
N ASN A 18 -6.69 2.08 -5.25
CA ASN A 18 -7.84 1.19 -5.23
C ASN A 18 -7.38 -0.27 -5.26
N GLN A 19 -8.31 -1.23 -5.14
CA GLN A 19 -7.96 -2.65 -5.09
C GLN A 19 -7.21 -3.13 -6.34
N ASN A 20 -7.57 -2.64 -7.53
CA ASN A 20 -6.87 -3.00 -8.78
C ASN A 20 -5.42 -2.53 -8.74
N PHE A 21 -5.17 -1.32 -8.27
CA PHE A 21 -3.82 -0.80 -8.08
C PHE A 21 -2.98 -1.69 -7.15
N ILE A 22 -3.56 -2.18 -6.05
CA ILE A 22 -2.86 -3.05 -5.11
C ILE A 22 -2.48 -4.38 -5.78
N ARG A 23 -3.36 -4.91 -6.63
CA ARG A 23 -3.13 -6.14 -7.37
C ARG A 23 -2.08 -5.95 -8.47
N GLU A 24 -2.12 -4.84 -9.20
CA GLU A 24 -1.11 -4.47 -10.20
C GLU A 24 0.26 -4.25 -9.58
N LEU A 25 0.33 -3.54 -8.43
CA LEU A 25 1.56 -3.42 -7.66
C LEU A 25 2.10 -4.80 -7.29
N ARG A 26 1.24 -5.74 -6.87
CA ARG A 26 1.69 -7.10 -6.55
C ARG A 26 2.27 -7.82 -7.76
N VAL A 27 1.65 -7.67 -8.94
CA VAL A 27 2.17 -8.22 -10.21
C VAL A 27 3.53 -7.63 -10.55
N LEU A 28 3.76 -6.33 -10.31
CA LEU A 28 5.05 -5.70 -10.57
C LEU A 28 6.15 -6.12 -9.59
N LEU A 29 5.79 -6.51 -8.37
CA LEU A 29 6.73 -6.88 -7.31
C LEU A 29 7.14 -8.35 -7.32
N LEU A 30 6.38 -9.21 -7.98
CA LEU A 30 6.71 -10.61 -8.18
C LEU A 30 7.08 -10.83 -9.65
N LYS A 31 8.25 -11.43 -9.90
CA LYS A 31 8.65 -11.75 -11.27
C LYS A 31 7.75 -12.83 -11.87
N GLU A 32 7.43 -13.91 -11.13
CA GLU A 32 6.67 -15.07 -11.65
C GLU A 32 5.89 -15.78 -10.53
N SER A 33 4.83 -16.51 -10.91
CA SER A 33 4.14 -17.47 -10.05
C SER A 33 5.09 -18.61 -9.69
N TYR A 34 5.11 -19.03 -8.43
CA TYR A 34 5.98 -20.12 -7.99
C TYR A 34 5.22 -21.07 -7.07
N VAL A 35 5.76 -22.27 -6.92
CA VAL A 35 5.17 -23.33 -6.11
C VAL A 35 5.85 -23.34 -4.75
N VAL A 36 5.05 -23.35 -3.69
CA VAL A 36 5.52 -23.50 -2.31
C VAL A 36 5.06 -24.84 -1.74
N ASP A 37 5.89 -25.43 -0.90
CA ASP A 37 5.46 -26.54 -0.06
C ASP A 37 4.44 -26.02 0.96
N ALA A 38 3.35 -26.76 1.12
CA ALA A 38 2.23 -26.45 1.97
C ALA A 38 1.77 -27.72 2.70
N ILE A 39 0.92 -27.55 3.71
CA ILE A 39 0.35 -28.66 4.48
C ILE A 39 -1.17 -28.57 4.36
N THR A 40 -1.82 -29.68 4.01
CA THR A 40 -3.28 -29.77 3.94
C THR A 40 -3.90 -29.63 5.34
N PRO A 41 -5.21 -29.34 5.47
CA PRO A 41 -5.88 -29.40 6.76
C PRO A 41 -5.74 -30.76 7.49
N SER A 42 -5.51 -31.84 6.73
CA SER A 42 -5.25 -33.18 7.23
C SER A 42 -3.78 -33.46 7.59
N GLY A 43 -2.89 -32.46 7.52
CA GLY A 43 -1.49 -32.61 7.91
C GLY A 43 -0.57 -33.19 6.84
N LEU A 44 -1.04 -33.41 5.61
CA LEU A 44 -0.24 -34.00 4.54
C LEU A 44 0.55 -32.92 3.77
N PRO A 45 1.81 -33.19 3.39
CA PRO A 45 2.57 -32.30 2.54
C PRO A 45 1.92 -32.21 1.15
N THR A 46 1.78 -30.99 0.65
CA THR A 46 1.25 -30.68 -0.68
C THR A 46 2.02 -29.53 -1.31
N LYS A 47 1.82 -29.30 -2.61
CA LYS A 47 2.43 -28.19 -3.34
C LYS A 47 1.35 -27.21 -3.74
N ARG A 48 1.52 -25.94 -3.38
CA ARG A 48 0.56 -24.86 -3.68
C ARG A 48 1.18 -23.87 -4.65
N ALA A 49 0.51 -23.63 -5.78
CA ALA A 49 0.86 -22.56 -6.68
C ALA A 49 0.41 -21.21 -6.12
N VAL A 50 1.36 -20.30 -5.89
CA VAL A 50 1.08 -18.92 -5.47
C VAL A 50 0.66 -18.12 -6.69
N GLN A 51 -0.61 -17.72 -6.74
CA GLN A 51 -1.13 -16.90 -7.83
C GLN A 51 -0.81 -15.41 -7.58
N VAL A 52 0.00 -14.84 -8.46
CA VAL A 52 0.38 -13.42 -8.36
C VAL A 52 -0.82 -12.53 -8.67
N GLY A 53 -1.04 -11.49 -7.86
CA GLY A 53 -2.07 -10.47 -8.13
C GLY A 53 -3.51 -10.91 -7.84
N LYS A 54 -3.72 -12.09 -7.25
CA LYS A 54 -5.02 -12.52 -6.72
C LYS A 54 -4.97 -12.63 -5.20
N TYR A 55 -6.10 -12.38 -4.56
CA TYR A 55 -6.23 -12.67 -3.14
C TYR A 55 -6.10 -14.16 -2.89
N LYS A 56 -5.68 -14.48 -1.66
CA LYS A 56 -5.49 -15.84 -1.18
C LYS A 56 -6.75 -16.67 -1.44
N THR A 57 -6.55 -17.91 -1.87
CA THR A 57 -7.62 -18.91 -2.07
C THR A 57 -7.53 -20.04 -1.04
N SER A 58 -6.57 -19.96 -0.12
CA SER A 58 -6.45 -20.88 1.00
C SER A 58 -6.07 -20.09 2.27
N PRO A 59 -6.48 -20.55 3.47
CA PRO A 59 -6.13 -19.87 4.70
C PRO A 59 -4.61 -19.76 4.88
N ASN A 60 -4.15 -18.57 5.25
CA ASN A 60 -2.74 -18.32 5.50
C ASN A 60 -2.48 -18.26 7.02
N HIS A 61 -1.37 -18.85 7.44
CA HIS A 61 -0.94 -18.86 8.83
C HIS A 61 0.58 -18.72 8.90
N VAL A 62 1.07 -18.26 10.05
CA VAL A 62 2.51 -18.26 10.37
C VAL A 62 2.74 -18.98 11.68
N LEU A 63 3.84 -19.71 11.77
CA LEU A 63 4.35 -20.26 13.02
C LEU A 63 5.12 -19.15 13.74
N THR A 64 4.70 -18.84 14.95
CA THR A 64 5.40 -17.89 15.81
C THR A 64 6.69 -18.52 16.35
N LYS A 65 7.57 -17.70 16.93
CA LYS A 65 8.78 -18.19 17.62
C LYS A 65 8.44 -19.10 18.82
N THR A 66 7.24 -18.98 19.36
CA THR A 66 6.70 -19.81 20.46
C THR A 66 6.15 -21.15 19.96
N GLY A 67 6.09 -21.37 18.64
CA GLY A 67 5.50 -22.56 18.02
C GLY A 67 3.99 -22.50 17.84
N GLU A 68 3.35 -21.38 18.20
CA GLU A 68 1.92 -21.17 18.04
C GLU A 68 1.56 -20.81 16.60
N ILE A 69 0.37 -21.22 16.16
CA ILE A 69 -0.13 -20.90 14.82
C ILE A 69 -0.90 -19.58 14.90
N PHE A 70 -0.33 -18.52 14.33
CA PHE A 70 -1.05 -17.27 14.14
C PHE A 70 -1.85 -17.33 12.84
N ARG A 71 -3.18 -17.24 12.95
CA ARG A 71 -4.10 -17.23 11.80
C ARG A 71 -4.46 -15.80 11.43
N PHE A 72 -4.40 -15.51 10.13
CA PHE A 72 -4.88 -14.23 9.60
C PHE A 72 -6.39 -14.30 9.29
N THR A 73 -6.93 -13.22 8.72
CA THR A 73 -8.31 -13.13 8.23
C THR A 73 -8.72 -14.34 7.38
N SER A 74 -9.98 -14.76 7.49
CA SER A 74 -10.59 -15.80 6.67
C SER A 74 -10.63 -15.44 5.17
N LEU A 75 -10.95 -16.40 4.30
CA LEU A 75 -11.02 -16.13 2.86
C LEU A 75 -12.21 -15.24 2.51
N GLU A 76 -13.33 -15.53 3.16
CA GLU A 76 -14.64 -14.94 2.99
C GLU A 76 -14.62 -13.45 3.37
N GLU A 77 -13.90 -13.12 4.46
CA GLU A 77 -13.82 -11.75 4.96
C GLU A 77 -12.74 -10.91 4.27
N THR A 78 -11.77 -11.55 3.59
CA THR A 78 -10.62 -10.83 3.01
C THR A 78 -11.06 -9.78 2.00
N ALA A 79 -12.01 -10.11 1.12
CA ALA A 79 -12.49 -9.16 0.11
C ALA A 79 -13.23 -7.97 0.75
N ALA A 80 -14.06 -8.24 1.76
CA ALA A 80 -14.80 -7.21 2.50
C ALA A 80 -13.84 -6.27 3.25
N LEU A 81 -12.91 -6.82 4.04
CA LEU A 81 -11.95 -6.01 4.79
C LEU A 81 -10.99 -5.22 3.90
N MET A 82 -10.68 -5.73 2.70
CA MET A 82 -9.94 -4.94 1.71
C MET A 82 -10.78 -3.78 1.16
N ASN A 83 -12.10 -3.93 0.99
CA ASN A 83 -12.98 -2.81 0.67
C ASN A 83 -12.97 -1.77 1.80
N ASP A 84 -13.17 -2.22 3.04
CA ASP A 84 -13.18 -1.33 4.22
C ASP A 84 -11.86 -0.57 4.35
N LEU A 85 -10.72 -1.23 4.09
CA LEU A 85 -9.41 -0.57 4.08
C LEU A 85 -9.32 0.51 2.98
N MET A 86 -9.89 0.27 1.81
CA MET A 86 -9.87 1.25 0.71
C MET A 86 -10.78 2.43 1.02
N ASP A 87 -11.93 2.20 1.64
CA ASP A 87 -12.85 3.27 1.99
C ASP A 87 -12.29 4.11 3.14
N TRP A 88 -11.68 3.48 4.15
CA TRP A 88 -10.90 4.17 5.18
C TRP A 88 -9.78 5.02 4.57
N TYR A 89 -9.04 4.48 3.59
CA TYR A 89 -7.99 5.21 2.90
C TYR A 89 -8.55 6.48 2.22
N LYS A 90 -9.65 6.35 1.47
CA LYS A 90 -10.27 7.47 0.75
C LYS A 90 -10.71 8.55 1.73
N GLU A 91 -11.46 8.16 2.76
CA GLU A 91 -11.96 9.08 3.79
C GLU A 91 -10.81 9.87 4.43
N LYS A 92 -9.77 9.16 4.90
CA LYS A 92 -8.61 9.80 5.53
C LYS A 92 -7.80 10.65 4.58
N SER A 93 -7.66 10.25 3.31
CA SER A 93 -6.93 11.02 2.30
C SER A 93 -7.61 12.36 1.98
N ILE A 94 -8.94 12.42 2.05
CA ILE A 94 -9.73 13.63 1.81
C ILE A 94 -9.69 14.56 3.03
N SER A 95 -9.72 14.00 4.24
CA SER A 95 -9.79 14.81 5.48
C SER A 95 -8.60 15.75 5.71
N GLY A 96 -7.43 15.47 5.12
CA GLY A 96 -6.23 16.32 5.20
C GLY A 96 -5.56 16.43 6.58
N ASP A 97 -6.22 16.01 7.66
CA ASP A 97 -5.83 16.28 9.05
C ASP A 97 -4.95 15.20 9.70
N ILE A 98 -4.60 14.13 8.99
CA ILE A 98 -3.82 13.04 9.58
C ILE A 98 -2.32 13.23 9.40
N ASN A 99 -1.56 12.99 10.48
CA ASN A 99 -0.10 12.96 10.40
C ASN A 99 0.33 11.89 9.38
N PRO A 100 1.14 12.27 8.36
CA PRO A 100 1.64 11.38 7.33
C PRO A 100 2.24 10.05 7.80
N ILE A 101 3.00 10.10 8.89
CA ILE A 101 3.69 8.95 9.47
C ILE A 101 2.66 8.03 10.12
N LEU A 102 1.71 8.61 10.85
CA LEU A 102 0.62 7.85 11.45
C LEU A 102 -0.27 7.20 10.40
N PHE A 103 -0.61 7.93 9.33
CA PHE A 103 -1.37 7.40 8.20
C PHE A 103 -0.66 6.20 7.54
N ALA A 104 0.63 6.34 7.25
CA ALA A 104 1.41 5.26 6.65
C ALA A 104 1.56 4.05 7.58
N ALA A 105 1.72 4.28 8.89
CA ALA A 105 1.80 3.23 9.89
C ALA A 105 0.47 2.49 10.08
N GLU A 106 -0.65 3.22 10.13
CA GLU A 106 -1.98 2.66 10.30
C GLU A 106 -2.40 1.85 9.06
N PHE A 107 -2.16 2.37 7.86
CA PHE A 107 -2.40 1.59 6.63
C PHE A 107 -1.58 0.31 6.61
N HIS A 108 -0.28 0.39 6.93
CA HIS A 108 0.60 -0.78 7.01
C HIS A 108 0.04 -1.83 7.97
N TYR A 109 -0.36 -1.39 9.16
CA TYR A 109 -0.90 -2.27 10.19
C TYR A 109 -2.22 -2.92 9.76
N LYS A 110 -3.18 -2.16 9.22
CA LYS A 110 -4.44 -2.71 8.73
C LYS A 110 -4.20 -3.71 7.60
N PHE A 111 -3.35 -3.37 6.63
CA PHE A 111 -3.03 -4.24 5.50
C PHE A 111 -2.36 -5.56 5.94
N ILE A 112 -1.37 -5.51 6.85
CA ILE A 112 -0.66 -6.72 7.29
C ILE A 112 -1.58 -7.64 8.12
N ARG A 113 -2.56 -7.07 8.83
CA ARG A 113 -3.56 -7.83 9.59
C ARG A 113 -4.55 -8.56 8.68
N ILE A 114 -4.98 -7.93 7.60
CA ILE A 114 -5.85 -8.57 6.59
C ILE A 114 -5.09 -9.69 5.86
N HIS A 115 -3.82 -9.45 5.54
CA HIS A 115 -2.93 -10.40 4.87
C HIS A 115 -3.58 -11.00 3.59
N PRO A 116 -3.91 -10.16 2.59
CA PRO A 116 -4.80 -10.53 1.50
C PRO A 116 -4.16 -11.46 0.45
N PHE A 117 -2.83 -11.50 0.35
CA PHE A 117 -2.11 -12.33 -0.63
C PHE A 117 -1.52 -13.59 0.02
N ASP A 118 -1.22 -14.60 -0.80
CA ASP A 118 -0.57 -15.84 -0.35
C ASP A 118 0.88 -15.65 0.08
N ASP A 119 1.56 -14.68 -0.49
CA ASP A 119 2.92 -14.30 -0.11
C ASP A 119 3.12 -12.80 -0.32
N GLY A 120 4.18 -12.25 0.30
CA GLY A 120 4.75 -10.95 -0.02
C GLY A 120 3.97 -9.78 0.55
N ASN A 121 2.99 -10.01 1.41
CA ASN A 121 2.26 -8.98 2.13
C ASN A 121 3.20 -8.01 2.84
N GLY A 122 4.23 -8.50 3.54
CA GLY A 122 5.21 -7.62 4.20
C GLY A 122 6.06 -6.78 3.24
N ARG A 123 6.29 -7.22 2.00
CA ARG A 123 6.99 -6.41 0.97
C ARG A 123 6.05 -5.33 0.43
N THR A 124 4.83 -5.73 0.09
CA THR A 124 3.77 -4.83 -0.37
C THR A 124 3.47 -3.74 0.66
N ALA A 125 3.31 -4.10 1.94
CA ALA A 125 3.05 -3.16 3.03
C ALA A 125 4.16 -2.11 3.18
N ARG A 126 5.43 -2.54 3.13
CA ARG A 126 6.59 -1.63 3.20
C ARG A 126 6.64 -0.66 2.02
N ILE A 127 6.31 -1.14 0.82
CA ILE A 127 6.28 -0.28 -0.36
C ILE A 127 5.18 0.76 -0.23
N PHE A 128 3.99 0.39 0.24
CA PHE A 128 2.95 1.38 0.54
C PHE A 128 3.40 2.43 1.54
N SER A 129 4.05 2.01 2.64
CA SER A 129 4.59 2.96 3.63
C SER A 129 5.57 3.95 2.99
N VAL A 130 6.48 3.47 2.14
CA VAL A 130 7.43 4.34 1.42
C VAL A 130 6.70 5.27 0.45
N CYS A 131 5.75 4.75 -0.34
CA CYS A 131 4.98 5.54 -1.29
C CYS A 131 4.24 6.70 -0.61
N PHE A 132 3.52 6.43 0.49
CA PHE A 132 2.77 7.47 1.20
C PHE A 132 3.69 8.55 1.77
N LEU A 133 4.81 8.16 2.38
CA LEU A 133 5.78 9.12 2.89
C LEU A 133 6.40 9.97 1.77
N MET A 134 6.67 9.37 0.60
CA MET A 134 7.19 10.08 -0.57
C MET A 134 6.17 11.05 -1.19
N ILE A 135 4.92 10.63 -1.38
CA ILE A 135 3.83 11.47 -1.89
C ILE A 135 3.68 12.71 -1.01
N ILE A 136 3.64 12.50 0.31
CA ILE A 136 3.45 13.60 1.26
C ILE A 136 4.64 14.55 1.23
N ARG A 137 5.88 14.04 1.14
CA ARG A 137 7.07 14.89 1.03
C ARG A 137 7.04 15.70 -0.28
N TYR A 138 6.62 15.10 -1.38
CA TYR A 138 6.46 15.77 -2.67
C TYR A 138 5.38 16.85 -2.62
N LEU A 139 4.18 16.53 -2.10
CA LEU A 139 3.07 17.49 -1.96
C LEU A 139 3.45 18.67 -1.05
N ARG A 140 4.16 18.42 0.06
CA ARG A 140 4.65 19.47 0.95
C ARG A 140 5.66 20.38 0.24
N CYS A 141 6.64 19.83 -0.49
CA CYS A 141 7.58 20.64 -1.28
C CYS A 141 6.85 21.45 -2.37
N ARG A 142 5.84 20.86 -3.03
CA ARG A 142 5.06 21.54 -4.07
C ARG A 142 4.22 22.68 -3.53
N MET A 143 3.54 22.50 -2.39
CA MET A 143 2.80 23.59 -1.73
C MET A 143 3.74 24.72 -1.32
N VAL A 144 4.89 24.42 -0.72
CA VAL A 144 5.90 25.44 -0.35
C VAL A 144 6.34 26.24 -1.57
N ASN A 145 6.63 25.56 -2.71
CA ASN A 145 7.01 26.25 -3.95
C ASN A 145 5.88 27.11 -4.53
N LEU A 146 4.63 26.67 -4.46
CA LEU A 146 3.47 27.46 -4.91
C LEU A 146 3.26 28.70 -4.04
N THR A 147 3.41 28.58 -2.71
CA THR A 147 3.29 29.72 -1.78
C THR A 147 4.43 30.73 -2.00
N ILE A 148 5.65 30.28 -2.27
CA ILE A 148 6.78 31.15 -2.61
C ILE A 148 6.49 31.90 -3.91
N ASN A 149 6.00 31.21 -4.94
CA ASN A 149 5.68 31.82 -6.23
C ASN A 149 4.50 32.83 -6.13
N GLN A 150 3.49 32.56 -5.31
CA GLN A 150 2.41 33.54 -5.09
C GLN A 150 2.91 34.78 -4.35
N LYS A 151 3.77 34.61 -3.33
CA LYS A 151 4.36 35.75 -2.61
C LYS A 151 5.28 36.59 -3.49
N SER A 152 6.08 35.96 -4.35
CA SER A 152 6.95 36.69 -5.29
C SER A 152 6.14 37.43 -6.36
N LEU A 153 5.06 36.84 -6.88
CA LEU A 153 4.13 37.51 -7.79
C LEU A 153 3.39 38.69 -7.13
N LEU A 154 2.95 38.53 -5.87
CA LEU A 154 2.36 39.62 -5.08
C LEU A 154 3.34 40.76 -4.84
N ASN A 155 4.60 40.46 -4.50
CA ASN A 155 5.63 41.49 -4.32
C ASN A 155 5.96 42.22 -5.63
N LEU A 156 6.02 41.52 -6.76
CA LEU A 156 6.20 42.13 -8.08
C LEU A 156 5.02 43.03 -8.46
N ALA A 157 3.79 42.60 -8.15
CA ALA A 157 2.60 43.42 -8.37
C ALA A 157 2.60 44.71 -7.52
N TYR A 158 3.03 44.62 -6.25
CA TYR A 158 3.17 45.79 -5.37
C TYR A 158 4.25 46.78 -5.83
N LEU A 159 5.39 46.29 -6.32
CA LEU A 159 6.48 47.15 -6.84
C LEU A 159 6.11 47.88 -8.14
N ASN A 160 5.19 47.35 -8.94
CA ASN A 160 4.72 47.98 -10.18
C ASN A 160 3.57 49.00 -9.96
N LEU A 161 3.08 49.13 -8.72
CA LEU A 161 2.02 50.07 -8.32
C LEU A 161 2.56 51.31 -7.57
N GLN A 162 3.89 51.42 -7.41
CA GLN A 162 4.59 52.61 -6.91
C GLN A 162 5.34 53.30 -8.04
#